data_AF-A0A8S1SLE8-F1
#
_entry.id   AF-A0A8S1SLE8-F1
#
_cell.length_a   1.000
_cell.length_b   1.000
_cell.length_c   1.000
_cell.angle_alpha   90.00
_cell.angle_beta   90.00
_cell.angle_gamma   90.00
#
_symmetry.space_group_name_H-M   'P 1'
#
loop_
_entity.id
_entity.type
_entity.pdbx_description
1 polymer ?
#
loop_
_entity_poly.entity_id
_entity_poly.type
_entity_poly.pdbx_seq_one_letter_code
_entity_poly.pdbx_strand_id
1 'polypeptide(L)'
;MKKKQTKKKIQQKQKLKTQFNSKELIKLLDDQHKRGQYKDFSLYGLSFAKIPIINFTPEINKYLQKYPNETYIGFTKCHLDNLEGLEFQGDKVLSIKMNYNNLKGDSLLRISKLFPNITYLDLSHNQITKIDDLKHLNNFKKLEHLDMRFNPVKRYKDYKKIVFEQIPQLQNLDDDQEIDDSLDNSSRDNWLSSQDESEASLNESSDYVKIKKKVKK
;
A
#
# COMPACT_ATOMS: atom_id res chain seq x y z
N MET A 1 -28.11 14.82 -9.81
CA MET A 1 -26.61 14.87 -9.77
C MET A 1 -26.00 15.41 -8.46
N LYS A 2 -26.67 16.27 -7.67
CA LYS A 2 -26.09 16.88 -6.45
C LYS A 2 -25.83 15.92 -5.26
N LYS A 3 -26.60 14.84 -5.09
CA LYS A 3 -26.45 13.88 -3.96
C LYS A 3 -25.22 12.94 -4.03
N LYS A 4 -24.70 12.65 -5.23
CA LYS A 4 -23.47 11.82 -5.41
C LYS A 4 -22.19 12.61 -5.09
N GLN A 5 -22.18 13.92 -5.37
CA GLN A 5 -21.05 14.80 -5.04
C GLN A 5 -20.93 15.07 -3.53
N THR A 6 -22.04 15.15 -2.80
CA THR A 6 -22.04 15.29 -1.33
C THR A 6 -21.57 14.02 -0.63
N LYS A 7 -21.96 12.82 -1.07
CA LYS A 7 -21.42 11.56 -0.50
C LYS A 7 -19.90 11.40 -0.73
N LYS A 8 -19.38 11.76 -1.91
CA LYS A 8 -17.92 11.79 -2.16
C LYS A 8 -17.19 12.82 -1.29
N LYS A 9 -17.76 14.01 -1.10
CA LYS A 9 -17.19 15.05 -0.21
C LYS A 9 -17.27 14.67 1.27
N ILE A 10 -18.30 13.93 1.69
CA ILE A 10 -18.44 13.42 3.07
C ILE A 10 -17.49 12.24 3.31
N GLN A 11 -17.30 11.33 2.34
CA GLN A 11 -16.27 10.28 2.42
C GLN A 11 -14.84 10.86 2.36
N GLN A 12 -14.60 11.92 1.58
CA GLN A 12 -13.32 12.64 1.58
C GLN A 12 -13.10 13.42 2.88
N LYS A 13 -14.14 14.03 3.46
CA LYS A 13 -14.06 14.72 4.76
C LYS A 13 -13.95 13.76 5.95
N GLN A 14 -14.47 12.53 5.86
CA GLN A 14 -14.28 11.50 6.88
C GLN A 14 -12.92 10.78 6.77
N LYS A 15 -12.26 10.83 5.60
CA LYS A 15 -10.89 10.31 5.40
C LYS A 15 -9.78 11.24 5.89
N LEU A 16 -10.11 12.47 6.27
CA LEU A 16 -9.19 13.47 6.81
C LEU A 16 -9.55 13.72 8.28
N LYS A 17 -8.63 13.37 9.18
CA LYS A 17 -8.61 13.57 10.65
C LYS A 17 -8.84 12.33 11.53
N THR A 18 -7.98 11.32 11.39
CA THR A 18 -7.34 10.75 12.59
C THR A 18 -5.99 11.42 12.74
N GLN A 19 -5.98 12.66 13.21
CA GLN A 19 -4.76 13.27 13.70
C GLN A 19 -4.52 12.64 15.08
N PHE A 20 -3.71 11.59 15.13
CA PHE A 20 -3.27 11.02 16.41
C PHE A 20 -2.62 12.15 17.21
N ASN A 21 -2.95 12.25 18.50
CA ASN A 21 -2.13 13.09 19.36
C ASN A 21 -0.73 12.45 19.48
N SER A 22 0.29 13.26 19.81
CA SER A 22 1.68 12.81 19.77
C SER A 22 1.94 11.61 20.69
N LYS A 23 1.21 11.44 21.80
CA LYS A 23 1.35 10.29 22.70
C LYS A 23 0.75 9.01 22.12
N GLU A 24 -0.43 9.09 21.51
CA GLU A 24 -1.09 7.97 20.84
C GLU A 24 -0.30 7.49 19.63
N LEU A 25 0.26 8.42 18.85
CA LEU A 25 1.10 8.11 17.71
C LEU A 25 2.34 7.32 18.17
N ILE A 26 3.06 7.82 19.18
CA ILE A 26 4.27 7.14 19.69
C ILE A 26 3.93 5.76 20.25
N LYS A 27 2.83 5.63 21.02
CA LYS A 27 2.39 4.33 21.51
C LYS A 27 2.08 3.36 20.36
N LEU A 28 1.39 3.83 19.32
CA LEU A 28 1.08 3.01 18.14
C LEU A 28 2.35 2.59 17.41
N LEU A 29 3.32 3.49 17.24
CA LEU A 29 4.60 3.19 16.61
C LEU A 29 5.40 2.17 17.41
N ASP A 30 5.47 2.33 18.73
CA ASP A 30 6.13 1.38 19.62
C ASP A 30 5.45 0.00 19.57
N ASP A 31 4.11 -0.04 19.54
CA ASP A 31 3.36 -1.29 19.42
C ASP A 31 3.60 -1.95 18.06
N GLN A 32 3.65 -1.19 16.95
CA GLN A 32 3.95 -1.71 15.61
C GLN A 32 5.40 -2.21 15.52
N HIS A 33 6.36 -1.48 16.07
CA HIS A 33 7.75 -1.88 16.12
C HIS A 33 7.89 -3.19 16.93
N LYS A 34 7.31 -3.28 18.13
CA LYS A 34 7.28 -4.52 18.93
C LYS A 34 6.62 -5.69 18.20
N ARG A 35 5.49 -5.46 17.51
CA ARG A 35 4.82 -6.50 16.71
C ARG A 35 5.68 -6.97 15.53
N GLY A 36 6.42 -6.06 14.90
CA GLY A 36 7.40 -6.40 13.86
C GLY A 36 8.55 -7.26 14.39
N GLN A 37 8.81 -7.25 15.70
CA GLN A 37 9.78 -8.15 16.34
C GLN A 37 9.22 -9.54 16.66
N TYR A 38 7.90 -9.75 16.59
CA TYR A 38 7.25 -11.03 16.90
C TYR A 38 6.42 -11.52 15.70
N LYS A 39 7.03 -12.35 14.84
CA LYS A 39 6.46 -13.48 14.06
C LYS A 39 7.25 -13.73 12.78
N ASP A 40 7.99 -14.84 12.72
CA ASP A 40 8.38 -15.71 11.58
C ASP A 40 8.80 -15.13 10.22
N PHE A 41 8.87 -13.82 10.05
CA PHE A 41 9.48 -13.14 8.90
C PHE A 41 10.35 -12.00 9.44
N SER A 42 11.67 -12.19 9.34
CA SER A 42 12.72 -11.34 9.87
C SER A 42 12.81 -9.97 9.17
N LEU A 43 11.85 -9.09 9.39
CA LEU A 43 11.97 -7.65 9.09
C LEU A 43 11.81 -6.85 10.38
N TYR A 44 12.80 -7.01 11.25
CA TYR A 44 12.97 -6.27 12.50
C TYR A 44 13.33 -4.82 12.19
N GLY A 45 12.33 -3.97 11.92
CA GLY A 45 12.56 -2.54 11.70
C GLY A 45 11.36 -1.67 12.02
N LEU A 46 11.41 -0.42 11.55
CA LEU A 46 10.37 0.58 11.84
C LEU A 46 9.23 0.44 10.85
N SER A 47 8.00 0.23 11.35
CA SER A 47 6.81 0.15 10.50
C SER A 47 5.78 1.17 10.91
N PHE A 48 5.42 2.03 9.96
CA PHE A 48 4.38 3.05 10.05
C PHE A 48 3.08 2.58 9.40
N ALA A 49 2.94 1.27 9.16
CA ALA A 49 1.88 0.73 8.33
C ALA A 49 0.49 1.20 8.76
N LYS A 50 -0.29 1.74 7.81
CA LYS A 50 -1.66 2.26 7.99
C LYS A 50 -1.77 3.51 8.87
N ILE A 51 -0.66 4.19 9.18
CA ILE A 51 -0.68 5.49 9.86
C ILE A 51 -0.70 6.58 8.79
N PRO A 52 -1.77 7.39 8.68
CA PRO A 52 -1.80 8.48 7.72
C PRO A 52 -0.74 9.54 8.05
N ILE A 53 0.20 9.77 7.13
CA ILE A 53 1.24 10.79 7.22
C ILE A 53 0.96 11.80 6.11
N ILE A 54 0.37 12.94 6.48
CA ILE A 54 0.15 14.05 5.54
C ILE A 54 1.46 14.82 5.37
N ASN A 55 2.14 15.10 6.49
CA ASN A 55 3.49 15.69 6.55
C ASN A 55 4.29 14.92 7.61
N PHE A 56 5.61 14.82 7.42
CA PHE A 56 6.51 14.29 8.44
C PHE A 56 6.67 15.31 9.57
N THR A 57 6.02 15.04 10.70
CA THR A 57 6.07 15.94 11.86
C THR A 57 7.38 15.77 12.64
N PRO A 58 7.79 16.75 13.47
CA PRO A 58 8.97 16.61 14.33
C PRO A 58 8.95 15.36 15.21
N GLU A 59 7.77 14.89 15.64
CA GLU A 59 7.65 13.66 16.42
C GLU A 59 7.97 12.40 15.62
N ILE A 60 7.56 12.34 14.34
CA ILE A 60 7.91 11.23 13.45
C ILE A 60 9.42 11.23 13.21
N ASN A 61 10.01 12.39 12.90
CA ASN A 61 11.45 12.50 12.70
C ASN A 61 12.24 12.13 13.96
N LYS A 62 11.81 12.61 15.14
CA LYS A 62 12.41 12.24 16.43
C LYS A 62 12.31 10.73 16.69
N TYR A 63 11.20 10.09 16.30
CA TYR A 63 11.04 8.65 16.43
C TYR A 63 12.01 7.88 15.53
N LEU A 64 12.13 8.28 14.26
CA LEU A 64 13.11 7.69 13.33
C LEU A 64 14.55 7.85 13.85
N GLN A 65 14.89 9.04 14.36
CA GLN A 65 16.21 9.34 14.92
C GLN A 65 16.53 8.55 16.21
N LYS A 66 15.52 8.08 16.95
CA LYS A 66 15.71 7.20 18.12
C LYS A 66 16.28 5.83 17.72
N TYR A 67 16.06 5.40 16.48
CA TYR A 67 16.49 4.10 15.97
C TYR A 67 17.34 4.27 14.69
N PRO A 68 18.55 4.85 14.80
CA PRO A 68 19.36 5.21 13.64
C PRO A 68 20.01 4.01 12.93
N ASN A 69 20.06 2.85 13.60
CA ASN A 69 20.70 1.63 13.08
C ASN A 69 19.71 0.66 12.42
N GLU A 70 18.47 1.08 12.22
CA GLU A 70 17.44 0.22 11.65
C GLU A 70 17.75 -0.06 10.18
N THR A 71 17.66 -1.34 9.81
CA THR A 71 17.94 -1.80 8.45
C THR A 71 16.67 -1.83 7.60
N TYR A 72 15.49 -1.76 8.22
CA TYR A 72 14.20 -1.79 7.55
C TYR A 72 13.30 -0.63 7.98
N ILE A 73 12.69 0.03 7.00
CA ILE A 73 11.64 1.05 7.23
C ILE A 73 10.45 0.82 6.30
N GLY A 74 9.25 0.73 6.87
CA GLY A 74 8.00 0.55 6.15
C GLY A 74 7.04 1.73 6.33
N PHE A 75 6.66 2.37 5.23
CA PHE A 75 5.60 3.37 5.11
C PHE A 75 4.39 2.85 4.32
N THR A 76 4.02 1.58 4.50
CA THR A 76 2.90 0.96 3.77
C THR A 76 1.55 1.61 4.12
N LYS A 77 0.73 1.99 3.12
CA LYS A 77 -0.62 2.54 3.35
C LYS A 77 -0.63 3.80 4.25
N CYS A 78 0.36 4.68 4.09
CA CYS A 78 0.50 5.90 4.87
C CYS A 78 -0.13 7.13 4.21
N HIS A 79 -0.73 6.99 3.02
CA HIS A 79 -1.26 8.09 2.20
C HIS A 79 -0.22 9.12 1.74
N LEU A 80 1.07 8.77 1.74
CA LEU A 80 2.14 9.67 1.30
C LEU A 80 1.93 10.07 -0.16
N ASP A 81 2.00 11.35 -0.47
CA ASP A 81 2.08 11.85 -1.85
C ASP A 81 3.45 12.44 -2.19
N ASN A 82 4.25 12.74 -1.16
CA ASN A 82 5.63 13.19 -1.23
C ASN A 82 6.38 12.83 0.08
N LEU A 83 7.65 13.23 0.18
CA LEU A 83 8.54 13.00 1.33
C LEU A 83 9.05 14.32 1.94
N GLU A 84 8.30 15.40 1.79
CA GLU A 84 8.61 16.71 2.35
C GLU A 84 8.55 16.68 3.89
N GLY A 85 9.50 17.35 4.53
CA GLY A 85 9.65 17.34 5.99
C GLY A 85 10.27 16.07 6.57
N LEU A 86 10.57 15.04 5.77
CA LEU A 86 11.30 13.87 6.26
C LEU A 86 12.78 14.24 6.47
N GLU A 87 13.19 14.30 7.73
CA GLU A 87 14.52 14.67 8.20
C GLU A 87 15.18 13.48 8.88
N PHE A 88 15.54 12.49 8.07
CA PHE A 88 16.20 11.27 8.50
C PHE A 88 17.24 10.83 7.48
N GLN A 89 18.46 10.56 7.94
CA GLN A 89 19.53 10.01 7.11
C GLN A 89 19.61 8.51 7.33
N GLY A 90 19.03 7.73 6.41
CA GLY A 90 18.93 6.28 6.52
C GLY A 90 20.12 5.55 5.91
N ASP A 91 21.35 5.90 6.29
CA ASP A 91 22.57 5.30 5.73
C ASP A 91 22.69 3.80 6.05
N LYS A 92 22.08 3.34 7.14
CA LYS A 92 22.05 1.93 7.57
C LYS A 92 20.84 1.15 7.04
N VAL A 93 19.88 1.85 6.43
CA VAL A 93 18.66 1.22 5.90
C VAL A 93 19.02 0.47 4.62
N LEU A 94 18.62 -0.80 4.58
CA LEU A 94 18.81 -1.70 3.45
C LEU A 94 17.50 -1.99 2.72
N SER A 95 16.38 -2.01 3.43
CA SER A 95 15.08 -2.36 2.87
C SER A 95 14.01 -1.32 3.20
N ILE A 96 13.31 -0.86 2.16
CA ILE A 96 12.24 0.11 2.28
C ILE A 96 10.98 -0.39 1.59
N LYS A 97 9.85 -0.28 2.30
CA LYS A 97 8.52 -0.49 1.72
C LYS A 97 7.72 0.79 1.78
N MET A 98 7.32 1.32 0.64
CA MET A 98 6.46 2.50 0.50
C MET A 98 5.22 2.19 -0.35
N ASN A 99 4.78 0.93 -0.35
CA ASN A 99 3.65 0.48 -1.15
C ASN A 99 2.29 1.01 -0.66
N TYR A 100 1.33 1.08 -1.59
CA TYR A 100 -0.02 1.61 -1.36
C TYR A 100 -0.02 3.07 -0.86
N ASN A 101 0.73 3.92 -1.54
CA ASN A 101 0.73 5.37 -1.32
C ASN A 101 0.34 6.09 -2.61
N ASN A 102 0.57 7.39 -2.66
CA ASN A 102 0.29 8.27 -3.80
C ASN A 102 1.57 8.92 -4.35
N LEU A 103 2.73 8.30 -4.11
CA LEU A 103 4.03 8.85 -4.51
C LEU A 103 4.12 8.97 -6.02
N LYS A 104 4.77 10.05 -6.47
CA LYS A 104 5.05 10.32 -7.89
C LYS A 104 6.53 10.15 -8.19
N GLY A 105 6.91 10.25 -9.46
CA GLY A 105 8.28 9.96 -9.89
C GLY A 105 9.35 10.90 -9.33
N ASP A 106 8.99 12.15 -9.00
CA ASP A 106 9.86 13.09 -8.29
C ASP A 106 10.31 12.59 -6.90
N SER A 107 9.51 11.73 -6.27
CA SER A 107 9.83 11.11 -4.99
C SER A 107 11.05 10.19 -5.08
N LEU A 108 11.35 9.60 -6.25
CA LEU A 108 12.51 8.72 -6.45
C LEU A 108 13.82 9.42 -6.10
N LEU A 109 13.99 10.67 -6.54
CA LEU A 109 15.18 11.46 -6.22
C LEU A 109 15.30 11.76 -4.72
N ARG A 110 14.17 11.98 -4.05
CA ARG A 110 14.18 12.22 -2.60
C ARG A 110 14.50 10.95 -1.83
N ILE A 111 13.93 9.81 -2.22
CA ILE A 111 14.22 8.49 -1.62
C ILE A 111 15.71 8.17 -1.77
N SER A 112 16.31 8.36 -2.95
CA SER A 112 17.73 8.04 -3.17
C SER A 112 18.69 8.87 -2.32
N LYS A 113 18.30 10.11 -1.98
CA LYS A 113 19.10 10.99 -1.10
C LYS A 113 19.00 10.58 0.37
N LEU A 114 17.80 10.23 0.83
CA LEU A 114 17.55 9.85 2.22
C LEU A 114 18.08 8.45 2.54
N PHE A 115 18.09 7.55 1.54
CA PHE A 115 18.37 6.14 1.72
C PHE A 115 19.38 5.63 0.67
N PRO A 116 20.63 6.09 0.71
CA PRO A 116 21.61 5.87 -0.36
C PRO A 116 22.08 4.41 -0.48
N ASN A 117 21.92 3.59 0.57
CA ASN A 117 22.47 2.24 0.66
C ASN A 117 21.43 1.12 0.52
N ILE A 118 20.20 1.44 0.14
CA ILE A 118 19.14 0.42 0.05
C ILE A 118 19.43 -0.61 -1.05
N THR A 119 19.10 -1.86 -0.75
CA THR A 119 19.14 -3.01 -1.65
C THR A 119 17.74 -3.45 -2.08
N TYR A 120 16.71 -3.13 -1.28
CA TYR A 120 15.31 -3.48 -1.56
C TYR A 120 14.40 -2.26 -1.48
N LEU A 121 13.60 -2.02 -2.52
CA LEU A 121 12.61 -0.94 -2.60
C LEU A 121 11.28 -1.44 -3.17
N ASP A 122 10.22 -1.37 -2.37
CA ASP A 122 8.85 -1.63 -2.81
C ASP A 122 8.07 -0.31 -2.94
N LEU A 123 7.79 0.08 -4.17
CA LEU A 123 6.98 1.21 -4.58
C LEU A 123 5.67 0.77 -5.25
N SER A 124 5.25 -0.48 -5.08
CA SER A 124 4.02 -0.98 -5.68
C SER A 124 2.79 -0.18 -5.23
N HIS A 125 1.77 -0.09 -6.09
CA HIS A 125 0.56 0.70 -5.83
C HIS A 125 0.85 2.17 -5.46
N ASN A 126 1.59 2.87 -6.33
CA ASN A 126 1.82 4.33 -6.25
C ASN A 126 1.34 5.03 -7.54
N GLN A 127 1.71 6.29 -7.75
CA GLN A 127 1.28 7.14 -8.87
C GLN A 127 2.46 7.59 -9.76
N ILE A 128 3.48 6.73 -9.91
CA ILE A 128 4.61 6.99 -10.80
C ILE A 128 4.12 6.81 -12.24
N THR A 129 4.09 7.90 -13.00
CA THR A 129 3.41 7.98 -14.30
C THR A 129 4.37 8.26 -15.44
N LYS A 130 5.36 9.14 -15.25
CA LYS A 130 6.26 9.56 -16.32
C LYS A 130 7.47 8.64 -16.39
N ILE A 131 7.76 8.17 -17.60
CA ILE A 131 8.94 7.35 -17.86
C ILE A 131 10.24 8.13 -17.59
N ASP A 132 10.25 9.44 -17.86
CA ASP A 132 11.43 10.31 -17.66
C ASP A 132 11.86 10.40 -16.19
N ASP A 133 10.94 10.21 -15.24
CA ASP A 133 11.27 10.24 -13.81
C ASP A 133 12.11 9.01 -13.41
N LEU A 134 12.08 7.92 -14.20
CA LEU A 134 12.90 6.74 -13.96
C LEU A 134 14.40 7.02 -14.10
N LYS A 135 14.81 8.13 -14.72
CA LYS A 135 16.22 8.57 -14.72
C LYS A 135 16.80 8.71 -13.31
N HIS A 136 15.96 8.93 -12.30
CA HIS A 136 16.41 9.04 -10.91
C HIS A 136 16.78 7.70 -10.28
N LEU A 137 16.38 6.59 -10.89
CA LEU A 137 16.74 5.24 -10.45
C LEU A 137 18.26 5.02 -10.45
N ASN A 138 18.99 5.67 -11.36
CA ASN A 138 20.45 5.57 -11.43
C ASN A 138 21.19 6.02 -10.14
N ASN A 139 20.52 6.72 -9.23
CA ASN A 139 21.09 7.15 -7.96
C ASN A 139 21.19 6.00 -6.94
N PHE A 140 20.42 4.93 -7.11
CA PHE A 140 20.43 3.79 -6.22
C PHE A 140 21.55 2.80 -6.58
N LYS A 141 22.77 3.06 -6.10
CA LYS A 141 23.97 2.30 -6.49
C LYS A 141 24.02 0.87 -5.97
N LYS A 142 23.19 0.52 -4.98
CA LYS A 142 23.17 -0.81 -4.34
C LYS A 142 21.83 -1.53 -4.48
N LEU A 143 20.88 -0.98 -5.24
CA LEU A 143 19.56 -1.57 -5.35
C LEU A 143 19.61 -2.87 -6.16
N GLU A 144 19.10 -3.93 -5.56
CA GLU A 144 19.06 -5.28 -6.11
C GLU A 144 17.61 -5.70 -6.42
N HIS A 145 16.65 -5.23 -5.62
CA HIS A 145 15.23 -5.55 -5.75
C HIS A 145 14.39 -4.27 -5.84
N LEU A 146 13.58 -4.17 -6.89
CA LEU A 146 12.66 -3.06 -7.12
C LEU A 146 11.27 -3.58 -7.50
N ASP A 147 10.25 -3.23 -6.72
CA ASP A 147 8.85 -3.48 -7.09
C ASP A 147 8.14 -2.16 -7.43
N MET A 148 7.66 -2.04 -8.66
CA MET A 148 6.93 -0.90 -9.19
C MET A 148 5.56 -1.31 -9.72
N ARG A 149 5.09 -2.53 -9.42
CA ARG A 149 3.77 -3.02 -9.85
C ARG A 149 2.67 -2.04 -9.50
N PHE A 150 1.63 -2.02 -10.34
CA PHE A 150 0.48 -1.13 -10.16
C PHE A 150 0.82 0.37 -10.13
N ASN A 151 1.96 0.78 -10.70
CA ASN A 151 2.20 2.17 -11.10
C ASN A 151 1.86 2.35 -12.59
N PRO A 152 1.29 3.50 -13.00
CA PRO A 152 0.98 3.76 -14.41
C PRO A 152 2.19 3.65 -15.37
N VAL A 153 3.41 3.90 -14.89
CA VAL A 153 4.65 3.79 -15.68
C VAL A 153 4.93 2.38 -16.22
N LYS A 154 4.35 1.33 -15.62
CA LYS A 154 4.47 -0.05 -16.15
C LYS A 154 3.81 -0.26 -17.51
N ARG A 155 2.90 0.64 -17.93
CA ARG A 155 2.20 0.52 -19.22
C ARG A 155 3.09 0.85 -20.43
N TYR A 156 4.25 1.47 -20.21
CA TYR A 156 5.20 1.76 -21.27
C TYR A 156 5.90 0.46 -21.70
N LYS A 157 5.97 0.20 -23.01
CA LYS A 157 6.53 -1.05 -23.56
C LYS A 157 8.02 -1.22 -23.23
N ASP A 158 8.70 -0.10 -23.19
CA ASP A 158 10.11 0.11 -22.94
C ASP A 158 10.45 0.28 -21.45
N TYR A 159 9.45 0.14 -20.55
CA TYR A 159 9.62 0.24 -19.10
C TYR A 159 10.76 -0.62 -18.55
N LYS A 160 10.72 -1.95 -18.78
CA LYS A 160 11.73 -2.86 -18.24
C LYS A 160 13.13 -2.49 -18.76
N LYS A 161 13.24 -2.22 -20.06
CA LYS A 161 14.49 -1.81 -20.71
C LYS A 161 15.08 -0.56 -20.04
N ILE A 162 14.28 0.49 -19.88
CA ILE A 162 14.73 1.75 -19.26
C ILE A 162 15.15 1.53 -17.81
N VAL A 163 14.42 0.72 -17.03
CA VAL A 163 14.82 0.41 -15.64
C VAL A 163 16.20 -0.25 -15.59
N PHE A 164 16.44 -1.27 -16.42
CA PHE A 164 17.74 -1.95 -16.48
C PHE A 164 18.87 -1.08 -17.06
N GLU A 165 18.56 -0.12 -17.94
CA GLU A 165 19.53 0.88 -18.39
C GLU A 165 19.94 1.83 -17.25
N GLN A 166 19.02 2.18 -16.35
CA GLN A 166 19.31 3.08 -15.22
C GLN A 166 19.97 2.35 -14.03
N ILE A 167 19.59 1.09 -13.77
CA ILE A 167 20.13 0.26 -12.68
C ILE A 167 20.55 -1.10 -13.27
N PRO A 168 21.69 -1.19 -13.96
CA PRO A 168 22.14 -2.43 -14.58
C PRO A 168 22.49 -3.55 -13.58
N GLN A 169 22.72 -3.21 -12.31
CA GLN A 169 22.98 -4.15 -11.23
C GLN A 169 21.70 -4.73 -10.59
N LEU A 170 20.51 -4.30 -11.03
CA LEU A 170 19.24 -4.78 -10.50
C LEU A 170 19.09 -6.28 -10.77
N GLN A 171 18.78 -7.06 -9.75
CA GLN A 171 18.63 -8.51 -9.84
C GLN A 171 17.17 -8.90 -10.06
N ASN A 172 16.24 -8.19 -9.42
CA ASN A 172 14.82 -8.51 -9.47
C ASN A 172 13.99 -7.25 -9.70
N LEU A 173 13.13 -7.30 -10.72
CA LEU A 173 12.15 -6.28 -11.04
C LEU A 173 10.74 -6.85 -10.91
N ASP A 174 9.88 -6.17 -10.16
CA ASP A 174 8.44 -6.43 -10.03
C ASP A 174 8.05 -7.82 -9.48
N ASP A 175 8.98 -8.55 -8.84
CA ASP A 175 8.79 -9.94 -8.41
C ASP A 175 8.01 -10.74 -9.46
N ASP A 176 8.62 -10.91 -10.64
CA ASP A 176 8.08 -11.61 -11.82
C ASP A 176 7.64 -13.06 -11.47
N GLN A 177 6.54 -13.20 -10.73
CA GLN A 177 5.55 -14.22 -10.99
C GLN A 177 4.86 -13.72 -12.24
N GLU A 178 5.25 -14.28 -13.39
CA GLU A 178 4.49 -14.14 -14.63
C GLU A 178 3.06 -14.57 -14.33
N ILE A 179 2.20 -13.60 -14.00
CA ILE A 179 0.77 -13.79 -14.13
C ILE A 179 0.59 -13.88 -15.63
N ASP A 180 0.39 -15.10 -16.10
CA ASP A 180 0.04 -15.41 -17.46
C ASP A 180 -1.20 -14.61 -17.85
N ASP A 181 -0.98 -13.48 -18.51
CA ASP A 181 -2.02 -12.60 -19.05
C ASP A 181 -2.79 -13.28 -20.21
N SER A 182 -2.52 -14.55 -20.55
CA SER A 182 -3.31 -15.33 -21.51
C SER A 182 -4.68 -15.80 -20.98
N LEU A 183 -5.00 -15.53 -19.72
CA LEU A 183 -6.34 -15.75 -19.15
C LEU A 183 -7.22 -14.51 -19.19
N ASP A 184 -7.34 -13.87 -20.36
CA ASP A 184 -8.52 -13.07 -20.69
C ASP A 184 -9.29 -13.76 -21.83
N ASN A 185 -10.55 -14.10 -21.53
CA ASN A 185 -11.69 -14.24 -22.44
C ASN A 185 -12.41 -15.61 -22.51
N SER A 186 -12.94 -16.12 -21.37
CA SER A 186 -14.09 -17.07 -21.45
C SER A 186 -15.03 -17.17 -20.24
N SER A 187 -14.81 -16.49 -19.10
CA SER A 187 -15.66 -16.70 -17.90
C SER A 187 -16.63 -15.56 -17.56
N ARG A 188 -16.86 -14.61 -18.48
CA ARG A 188 -17.77 -13.48 -18.22
C ARG A 188 -19.26 -13.81 -18.40
N ASP A 189 -19.59 -14.98 -18.96
CA ASP A 189 -20.97 -15.31 -19.35
C ASP A 189 -21.68 -16.37 -18.50
N ASN A 190 -21.06 -16.91 -17.44
CA ASN A 190 -21.70 -17.99 -16.64
C ASN A 190 -22.33 -17.54 -15.31
N TRP A 191 -22.59 -16.24 -15.13
CA TRP A 191 -23.28 -15.72 -13.93
C TRP A 191 -24.57 -14.95 -14.28
N LEU A 192 -25.26 -15.37 -15.34
CA LEU A 192 -26.56 -14.81 -15.73
C LEU A 192 -27.54 -15.86 -16.30
N SER A 193 -27.47 -17.11 -15.84
CA SER A 193 -28.41 -18.16 -16.29
C SER A 193 -28.83 -19.15 -15.20
N SER A 194 -28.92 -18.71 -13.93
CA SER A 194 -29.47 -19.56 -12.86
C SER A 194 -30.49 -18.83 -11.99
N GLN A 195 -31.34 -18.04 -12.65
CA GLN A 195 -32.65 -17.66 -12.13
C GLN A 195 -33.66 -17.96 -13.24
N ASP A 196 -34.14 -19.19 -13.28
CA ASP A 196 -35.57 -19.49 -13.14
C ASP A 196 -35.81 -20.98 -13.41
N GLU A 197 -36.89 -21.47 -12.81
CA GLU A 197 -37.51 -22.80 -12.95
C GLU A 197 -36.99 -23.92 -12.03
N SER A 198 -37.68 -24.14 -10.91
CA SER A 198 -38.84 -25.05 -10.92
C SER A 198 -39.35 -25.29 -9.50
N GLU A 199 -40.67 -25.19 -9.38
CA GLU A 199 -41.44 -25.43 -8.19
C GLU A 199 -41.50 -26.92 -7.79
N ALA A 200 -41.81 -27.12 -6.51
CA ALA A 200 -42.67 -28.16 -5.96
C ALA A 200 -42.19 -29.63 -5.92
N SER A 201 -41.92 -30.11 -4.71
CA SER A 201 -42.70 -31.23 -4.15
C SER A 201 -42.62 -31.27 -2.62
N LEU A 202 -43.79 -31.43 -2.01
CA LEU A 202 -44.09 -31.55 -0.59
C LEU A 202 -43.45 -32.77 0.07
N ASN A 203 -43.05 -32.66 1.34
CA ASN A 203 -43.45 -33.66 2.33
C ASN A 203 -43.48 -33.11 3.76
N GLU A 204 -44.46 -33.60 4.51
CA GLU A 204 -44.96 -33.15 5.80
C GLU A 204 -44.04 -33.49 6.99
N SER A 205 -44.03 -32.63 8.01
CA SER A 205 -44.51 -32.95 9.37
C SER A 205 -43.74 -32.23 10.50
N SER A 206 -44.50 -31.94 11.57
CA SER A 206 -44.09 -31.72 12.96
C SER A 206 -43.69 -30.28 13.39
N ASP A 207 -44.70 -29.64 14.00
CA ASP A 207 -44.65 -28.96 15.29
C ASP A 207 -43.87 -27.65 15.43
N TYR A 208 -44.57 -26.51 15.32
CA TYR A 208 -44.45 -25.46 16.34
C TYR A 208 -45.77 -24.71 16.59
N VAL A 209 -46.15 -24.76 17.86
CA VAL A 209 -47.39 -24.27 18.45
C VAL A 209 -47.21 -22.85 19.03
N LYS A 210 -48.28 -22.04 18.95
CA LYS A 210 -48.66 -20.85 19.76
C LYS A 210 -48.06 -19.46 19.43
N ILE A 211 -48.79 -18.76 18.55
CA ILE A 211 -49.65 -17.58 18.83
C ILE A 211 -49.37 -16.80 20.14
N LYS A 212 -49.07 -15.49 20.03
CA LYS A 212 -49.95 -14.40 20.53
C LYS A 212 -49.59 -13.02 19.98
N LYS A 213 -50.51 -12.50 19.16
CA LYS A 213 -50.73 -11.06 18.88
C LYS A 213 -51.20 -10.36 20.17
N LYS A 214 -50.82 -9.10 20.36
CA LYS A 214 -51.76 -8.07 20.85
C LYS A 214 -51.51 -6.74 20.14
N VAL A 215 -52.60 -6.26 19.57
CA VAL A 215 -52.76 -5.08 18.73
C VAL A 215 -53.06 -3.88 19.62
N LYS A 216 -52.59 -2.70 19.18
CA LYS A 216 -52.93 -1.37 19.70
C LYS A 216 -54.45 -1.14 19.73
N LYS A 217 -54.95 -0.58 20.83
CA LYS A 217 -56.02 0.41 20.80
C LYS A 217 -55.45 1.68 21.42
#